data_AF-A0A1B7T7Z0-F1
#
_entry.id   AF-A0A1B7T7Z0-F1
#
_cell.length_a   1.000
_cell.length_b   1.000
_cell.length_c   1.000
_cell.angle_alpha   90.00
_cell.angle_beta   90.00
_cell.angle_gamma   90.00
#
_symmetry.space_group_name_H-M   'P 1'
#
loop_
_entity.id
_entity.type
_entity.pdbx_description
1 polymer ?
#
loop_
_entity_poly.entity_id
_entity_poly.type
_entity_poly.pdbx_seq_one_letter_code
_entity_poly.pdbx_strand_id
1 'polypeptide(L)'
;MNYIGCVYAIWRFKGIDFGALFIQKLVEKIIQTLESEEDTSSYDDDENNSSKKGANLMSLLSFAFNFGVITNKLIYNLLDLLADVSNEFSVELILKCVSISGVLLRGENPKDLNMIINKLLSNLEDKKKDNQEEEDEDDDDSRLQFLVDTLRDLKLNKINKNLITKTNHSQMKKSISKSLKIDSKTLGSNSSQSIQVSLDDILNIDTKGKWWLIGGSYRENVINNNQNEDENNEDFFDNDIEFSDIELQDDFIDELPDYNKLAIQNKMSSSLSKAIFVGITSSQDPLDCIMRLDKLNLKKRITKNF
;
A
#
# COMPACT_ATOMS: atom_id res chain seq x y z
N MET A 1 -0.56 20.38 -7.89
CA MET A 1 -1.34 19.61 -8.88
C MET A 1 -0.51 19.15 -10.10
N ASN A 2 0.13 20.03 -10.87
CA ASN A 2 0.87 19.61 -12.09
C ASN A 2 1.95 18.54 -11.84
N TYR A 3 2.69 18.67 -10.74
CA TYR A 3 3.72 17.70 -10.34
C TYR A 3 3.17 16.27 -10.18
N ILE A 4 1.99 16.10 -9.58
CA ILE A 4 1.41 14.77 -9.42
C ILE A 4 0.94 14.18 -10.76
N GLY A 5 0.57 15.02 -11.73
CA GLY A 5 0.26 14.58 -13.09
C GLY A 5 1.47 13.93 -13.76
N CYS A 6 2.66 14.51 -13.57
CA CYS A 6 3.92 13.94 -14.02
C CYS A 6 4.26 12.63 -13.29
N VAL A 7 4.12 12.60 -11.96
CA VAL A 7 4.33 11.37 -11.17
C VAL A 7 3.39 10.26 -11.61
N TYR A 8 2.10 10.58 -11.83
CA TYR A 8 1.11 9.66 -12.36
C TYR A 8 1.51 9.13 -13.75
N ALA A 9 1.98 9.99 -14.65
CA ALA A 9 2.48 9.59 -15.96
C ALA A 9 3.65 8.59 -15.85
N ILE A 10 4.63 8.88 -14.98
CA ILE A 10 5.81 8.02 -14.79
C ILE A 10 5.41 6.71 -14.13
N TRP A 11 4.56 6.73 -13.12
CA TRP A 11 4.02 5.52 -12.48
C TRP A 11 3.31 4.61 -13.49
N ARG A 12 2.48 5.20 -14.37
CA ARG A 12 1.81 4.44 -15.43
C ARG A 12 2.77 3.88 -16.47
N PHE A 13 3.92 4.54 -16.69
CA PHE A 13 4.92 4.11 -17.67
C PHE A 13 5.92 3.07 -17.12
N LYS A 14 6.49 3.32 -15.93
CA LYS A 14 7.50 2.47 -15.28
C LYS A 14 6.91 1.32 -14.46
N GLY A 15 5.65 1.44 -14.05
CA GLY A 15 4.97 0.44 -13.24
C GLY A 15 5.05 0.73 -11.74
N ILE A 16 4.69 -0.29 -10.95
CA ILE A 16 4.45 -0.19 -9.51
C ILE A 16 5.70 0.23 -8.72
N ASP A 17 6.89 -0.19 -9.15
CA ASP A 17 8.15 0.04 -8.43
C ASP A 17 8.45 1.51 -8.21
N PHE A 18 8.27 2.32 -9.26
CA PHE A 18 8.48 3.77 -9.17
C PHE A 18 7.44 4.42 -8.25
N GLY A 19 6.17 4.05 -8.41
CA GLY A 19 5.09 4.64 -7.62
C GLY A 19 5.25 4.31 -6.14
N ALA A 20 5.60 3.07 -5.81
CA ALA A 20 5.78 2.64 -4.43
C ALA A 20 7.00 3.33 -3.78
N LEU A 21 8.15 3.40 -4.47
CA LEU A 21 9.33 4.11 -3.97
C LEU A 21 9.05 5.62 -3.77
N PHE A 22 8.34 6.24 -4.70
CA PHE A 22 7.96 7.65 -4.58
C PHE A 22 7.08 7.90 -3.36
N ILE A 23 6.05 7.07 -3.17
CA ILE A 23 5.13 7.19 -2.02
C ILE A 23 5.85 6.90 -0.71
N GLN A 24 6.70 5.88 -0.65
CA GLN A 24 7.56 5.61 0.50
C GLN A 24 8.35 6.86 0.89
N LYS A 25 9.17 7.38 -0.05
CA LYS A 25 10.04 8.54 0.22
C LYS A 25 9.26 9.80 0.56
N LEU A 26 8.04 9.93 0.05
CA LEU A 26 7.16 11.05 0.36
C LEU A 26 6.61 10.96 1.79
N VAL A 27 6.16 9.78 2.20
CA VAL A 27 5.64 9.55 3.56
C VAL A 27 6.78 9.64 4.59
N GLU A 28 7.93 9.03 4.34
CA GLU A 28 9.12 9.15 5.19
C GLU A 28 9.48 10.63 5.44
N LYS A 29 9.46 11.47 4.40
CA LYS A 29 9.72 12.90 4.54
C LYS A 29 8.66 13.65 5.35
N ILE A 30 7.39 13.25 5.26
CA ILE A 30 6.32 13.85 6.07
C ILE A 30 6.54 13.52 7.56
N ILE A 31 6.91 12.28 7.85
CA ILE A 31 7.19 11.83 9.22
C ILE A 31 8.44 12.53 9.76
N GLN A 32 9.52 12.62 8.97
CA GLN A 32 10.71 13.39 9.34
C GLN A 32 10.41 14.85 9.65
N THR A 33 9.50 15.50 8.89
CA THR A 33 9.09 16.88 9.20
C THR A 33 8.25 16.99 10.45
N LEU A 34 7.58 15.91 10.86
CA LEU A 34 6.81 15.86 12.09
C LEU A 34 7.74 15.68 13.31
N GLU A 35 8.68 14.73 13.21
CA GLU A 35 9.71 14.50 14.23
C GLU A 35 10.59 15.74 14.44
N SER A 36 11.01 16.41 13.36
CA SER A 36 11.81 17.64 13.48
C SER A 36 11.07 18.77 14.19
N GLU A 37 9.75 18.85 14.05
CA GLU A 37 8.97 19.89 14.73
C GLU A 37 8.85 19.61 16.24
N GLU A 38 8.88 18.34 16.65
CA GLU A 38 8.90 17.97 18.08
C GLU A 38 10.25 18.30 18.74
N ASP A 39 11.35 18.20 18.00
CA ASP A 39 12.70 18.45 18.52
C ASP A 39 13.11 19.93 18.53
N THR A 40 12.49 20.77 17.69
CA THR A 40 12.93 22.17 17.49
C THR A 40 12.11 23.16 18.31
N SER A 41 12.00 22.94 19.63
CA SER A 41 11.41 23.92 20.57
C SER A 41 12.34 25.12 20.85
N SER A 42 13.17 25.53 19.89
CA SER A 42 14.16 26.59 20.06
C SER A 42 14.12 27.55 18.87
N TYR A 43 13.47 28.70 19.11
CA TYR A 43 13.52 29.97 18.40
C TYR A 43 14.55 30.07 17.25
N ASP A 44 14.14 29.83 16.01
CA ASP A 44 14.84 30.32 14.81
C ASP A 44 13.91 30.36 13.59
N ASP A 45 14.19 31.28 12.65
CA ASP A 45 13.46 31.57 11.40
C ASP A 45 13.18 30.35 10.48
N ASP A 46 13.71 29.17 10.82
CA ASP A 46 13.58 27.92 10.07
C ASP A 46 12.27 27.14 10.36
N GLU A 47 11.58 27.41 11.47
CA GLU A 47 10.31 26.78 11.85
C GLU A 47 9.18 27.08 10.84
N ASN A 48 9.18 28.32 10.33
CA ASN A 48 8.28 28.72 9.25
C ASN A 48 8.56 27.96 7.94
N ASN A 49 9.77 27.46 7.74
CA ASN A 49 10.15 26.69 6.55
C ASN A 49 9.84 25.20 6.71
N SER A 50 10.01 24.59 7.90
CA SER A 50 9.63 23.19 8.16
C SER A 50 8.13 23.00 8.00
N SER A 51 7.32 23.87 8.64
CA SER A 51 5.87 23.79 8.57
C SER A 51 5.35 23.92 7.12
N LYS A 52 5.86 24.91 6.36
CA LYS A 52 5.52 25.07 4.93
C LYS A 52 5.95 23.86 4.09
N LYS A 53 7.11 23.25 4.37
CA LYS A 53 7.56 22.04 3.67
C LYS A 53 6.60 20.88 3.94
N GLY A 54 6.23 20.62 5.19
CA GLY A 54 5.27 19.58 5.53
C GLY A 54 3.90 19.79 4.90
N ALA A 55 3.35 21.01 4.96
CA ALA A 55 2.08 21.34 4.32
C ALA A 55 2.10 21.11 2.79
N ASN A 56 3.22 21.39 2.13
CA ASN A 56 3.42 21.12 0.70
C ASN A 56 3.53 19.62 0.41
N LEU A 57 4.24 18.86 1.24
CA LEU A 57 4.34 17.40 1.11
C LEU A 57 2.97 16.72 1.32
N MET A 58 2.23 17.14 2.35
CA MET A 58 0.87 16.67 2.61
C MET A 58 -0.08 17.02 1.46
N SER A 59 0.08 18.20 0.86
CA SER A 59 -0.67 18.58 -0.35
C SER A 59 -0.35 17.63 -1.51
N LEU A 60 0.92 17.29 -1.71
CA LEU A 60 1.37 16.37 -2.75
C LEU A 60 0.80 14.96 -2.54
N LEU A 61 0.79 14.46 -1.30
CA LEU A 61 0.17 13.18 -0.93
C LEU A 61 -1.35 13.18 -1.22
N SER A 62 -2.03 14.24 -0.81
CA SER A 62 -3.48 14.42 -1.03
C SER A 62 -3.82 14.42 -2.52
N PHE A 63 -3.02 15.10 -3.34
CA PHE A 63 -3.17 15.01 -4.79
C PHE A 63 -2.84 13.61 -5.34
N ALA A 64 -1.89 12.87 -4.76
CA ALA A 64 -1.60 11.48 -5.16
C ALA A 64 -2.81 10.57 -4.95
N PHE A 65 -3.51 10.74 -3.82
CA PHE A 65 -4.78 10.06 -3.55
C PHE A 65 -5.87 10.47 -4.55
N ASN A 66 -6.04 11.77 -4.81
CA ASN A 66 -7.04 12.25 -5.78
C ASN A 66 -6.80 11.70 -7.20
N PHE A 67 -5.53 11.51 -7.59
CA PHE A 67 -5.15 10.88 -8.85
C PHE A 67 -5.33 9.35 -8.85
N GLY A 68 -5.59 8.74 -7.69
CA GLY A 68 -5.72 7.29 -7.53
C GLY A 68 -4.39 6.56 -7.61
N VAL A 69 -3.28 7.24 -7.31
CA VAL A 69 -1.97 6.59 -7.19
C VAL A 69 -1.98 5.71 -5.94
N ILE A 70 -2.45 6.24 -4.81
CA ILE A 70 -2.59 5.55 -3.52
C ILE A 70 -4.06 5.34 -3.17
N THR A 71 -4.32 4.47 -2.20
CA THR A 71 -5.67 4.24 -1.67
C THR A 71 -5.93 5.02 -0.39
N ASN A 72 -7.20 5.08 0.01
CA ASN A 72 -7.65 5.79 1.19
C ASN A 72 -7.03 5.25 2.48
N LYS A 73 -6.65 3.96 2.53
CA LYS A 73 -6.04 3.31 3.70
C LYS A 73 -4.83 4.09 4.23
N LEU A 74 -3.87 4.42 3.36
CA LEU A 74 -2.68 5.17 3.73
C LEU A 74 -3.03 6.56 4.29
N ILE A 75 -3.98 7.25 3.65
CA ILE A 75 -4.41 8.58 4.10
C ILE A 75 -5.03 8.50 5.50
N TYR A 76 -5.92 7.54 5.75
CA TYR A 76 -6.53 7.39 7.07
C TYR A 76 -5.52 7.00 8.14
N ASN A 77 -4.56 6.11 7.85
CA ASN A 77 -3.52 5.77 8.82
C ASN A 77 -2.62 6.97 9.15
N LEU A 78 -2.30 7.81 8.16
CA LEU A 78 -1.52 9.02 8.40
C LEU A 78 -2.32 10.07 9.18
N LEU A 79 -3.61 10.26 8.87
CA LEU A 79 -4.46 11.18 9.62
C LEU A 79 -4.66 10.73 11.07
N ASP A 80 -4.69 9.42 11.32
CA ASP A 80 -4.78 8.85 12.67
C ASP A 80 -3.49 9.14 13.47
N LEU A 81 -2.31 8.95 12.87
CA LEU A 81 -1.02 9.34 13.45
C LEU A 81 -0.98 10.83 13.82
N LEU A 82 -1.41 11.70 12.90
CA LEU A 82 -1.46 13.15 13.14
C LEU A 82 -2.45 13.52 14.25
N ALA A 83 -3.56 12.78 14.35
CA ALA A 83 -4.53 12.95 15.43
C ALA A 83 -3.97 12.49 16.78
N ASP A 84 -3.08 11.50 16.82
CA ASP A 84 -2.39 11.11 18.07
C ASP A 84 -1.41 12.18 18.53
N VAL A 85 -0.64 12.76 17.61
CA VAL A 85 0.34 13.82 17.93
C VAL A 85 -0.36 15.09 18.44
N SER A 86 -1.47 15.52 17.80
CA SER A 86 -2.29 16.65 18.26
C SER A 86 -1.49 17.90 18.64
N ASN A 87 -0.60 18.35 17.75
CA ASN A 87 0.05 19.67 17.82
C ASN A 87 -0.55 20.61 16.76
N GLU A 88 -0.27 21.92 16.84
CA GLU A 88 -0.80 22.90 15.90
C GLU A 88 -0.46 22.54 14.44
N PHE A 89 0.78 22.12 14.22
CA PHE A 89 1.26 21.69 12.91
C PHE A 89 0.46 20.49 12.36
N SER A 90 0.16 19.49 13.19
CA SER A 90 -0.66 18.33 12.80
C SER A 90 -2.08 18.74 12.43
N VAL A 91 -2.67 19.69 13.16
CA VAL A 91 -3.98 20.25 12.80
C VAL A 91 -3.91 20.93 11.43
N GLU A 92 -2.86 21.71 11.16
CA GLU A 92 -2.65 22.34 9.85
C GLU A 92 -2.52 21.29 8.72
N LEU A 93 -1.75 20.22 8.93
CA LEU A 93 -1.60 19.13 7.96
C LEU A 93 -2.91 18.39 7.70
N ILE A 94 -3.68 18.08 8.75
CA ILE A 94 -5.00 17.45 8.63
C ILE A 94 -5.93 18.39 7.86
N LEU A 95 -6.00 19.67 8.23
CA LEU A 95 -6.82 20.67 7.56
C LEU A 95 -6.47 20.75 6.07
N LYS A 96 -5.18 20.75 5.74
CA LYS A 96 -4.69 20.75 4.36
C LYS A 96 -5.16 19.52 3.59
N CYS A 97 -5.02 18.33 4.17
CA CYS A 97 -5.48 17.09 3.55
C CYS A 97 -7.00 17.08 3.32
N VAL A 98 -7.79 17.45 4.33
CA VAL A 98 -9.25 17.52 4.26
C VAL A 98 -9.71 18.57 3.24
N SER A 99 -9.02 19.70 3.12
CA SER A 99 -9.34 20.73 2.13
C SER A 99 -9.19 20.24 0.68
N ILE A 100 -8.17 19.41 0.39
CA ILE A 100 -7.85 18.93 -0.96
C ILE A 100 -8.60 17.65 -1.31
N SER A 101 -8.68 16.71 -0.36
CA SER A 101 -9.13 15.33 -0.58
C SER A 101 -10.41 14.97 0.18
N GLY A 102 -10.90 15.84 1.07
CA GLY A 102 -12.02 15.54 1.96
C GLY A 102 -13.32 15.18 1.24
N VAL A 103 -13.55 15.71 0.02
CA VAL A 103 -14.73 15.31 -0.79
C VAL A 103 -14.65 13.85 -1.23
N LEU A 104 -13.47 13.37 -1.61
CA LEU A 104 -13.26 11.97 -2.00
C LEU A 104 -13.25 11.05 -0.78
N LEU A 105 -12.57 11.45 0.31
CA LEU A 105 -12.56 10.68 1.57
C LEU A 105 -13.98 10.48 2.13
N ARG A 106 -14.82 11.52 2.13
CA ARG A 106 -16.23 11.41 2.52
C ARG A 106 -17.06 10.54 1.58
N GLY A 107 -16.69 10.47 0.30
CA GLY A 107 -17.34 9.60 -0.68
C GLY A 107 -17.06 8.12 -0.43
N GLU A 108 -15.87 7.79 0.09
CA GLU A 108 -15.46 6.42 0.40
C GLU A 108 -15.97 5.98 1.78
N ASN A 109 -15.56 6.66 2.86
CA ASN A 109 -16.05 6.38 4.21
C ASN A 109 -16.15 7.67 5.06
N PRO A 110 -17.36 8.23 5.22
CA PRO A 110 -17.54 9.44 6.02
C PRO A 110 -17.41 9.18 7.53
N LYS A 111 -17.62 7.94 8.00
CA LYS A 111 -17.55 7.61 9.43
C LYS A 111 -16.11 7.68 9.95
N ASP A 112 -15.18 7.06 9.24
CA ASP A 112 -13.77 7.02 9.64
C ASP A 112 -13.16 8.42 9.68
N LEU A 113 -13.47 9.26 8.69
CA LEU A 113 -12.99 10.65 8.69
C LEU A 113 -13.53 11.43 9.90
N ASN A 114 -14.82 11.28 10.20
CA ASN A 114 -15.42 11.95 11.36
C ASN A 114 -14.85 11.43 12.68
N MET A 115 -14.54 10.13 12.77
CA MET A 115 -13.92 9.54 13.94
C MET A 115 -12.53 10.15 14.20
N ILE A 116 -11.70 10.26 13.18
CA ILE A 116 -10.35 10.84 13.30
C ILE A 116 -10.43 12.34 13.66
N ILE A 117 -11.32 13.10 13.01
CA ILE A 117 -11.51 14.51 13.36
C ILE A 117 -11.98 14.65 14.81
N ASN A 118 -12.90 13.81 15.28
CA ASN A 118 -13.32 13.84 16.68
C ASN A 118 -12.19 13.46 17.64
N LYS A 119 -11.39 12.45 17.30
CA LYS A 119 -10.21 12.02 18.07
C LYS A 119 -9.22 13.18 18.24
N LEU A 120 -8.90 13.89 17.16
CA LEU A 120 -8.07 15.09 17.20
C LEU A 120 -8.67 16.16 18.13
N LEU A 121 -9.96 16.47 17.98
CA LEU A 121 -10.62 17.49 18.81
C LEU A 121 -10.58 17.14 20.29
N SER A 122 -10.84 15.87 20.64
CA SER A 122 -10.75 15.40 22.04
C SER A 122 -9.34 15.49 22.59
N ASN A 123 -8.33 15.05 21.82
CA ASN A 123 -6.94 15.12 22.26
C ASN A 123 -6.45 16.57 22.47
N LEU A 124 -6.90 17.52 21.63
CA LEU A 124 -6.61 18.94 21.83
C LEU A 124 -7.31 19.52 23.06
N GLU A 125 -8.57 19.14 23.30
CA GLU A 125 -9.32 19.57 24.49
C GLU A 125 -8.69 19.04 25.78
N ASP A 126 -8.16 17.82 25.77
CA ASP A 126 -7.49 17.24 26.95
C ASP A 126 -6.13 17.92 27.21
N LYS A 127 -5.31 18.17 26.16
CA LYS A 127 -4.08 18.97 26.31
C LYS A 127 -4.34 20.39 26.82
N LYS A 128 -5.45 21.03 26.41
CA LYS A 128 -5.83 22.35 26.92
C LYS A 128 -6.19 22.33 28.41
N LYS A 129 -6.76 21.24 28.92
CA LYS A 129 -7.05 21.09 30.37
C LYS A 129 -5.78 20.84 31.17
N ASP A 130 -4.85 20.09 30.61
CA ASP A 130 -3.57 19.81 31.27
C ASP A 130 -2.69 21.08 31.38
N ASN A 131 -2.78 21.98 30.38
CA ASN A 131 -2.04 23.25 30.36
C ASN A 131 -2.76 24.42 31.07
N GLN A 132 -3.97 24.23 31.60
CA GLN A 132 -4.76 25.28 32.27
C GLN A 132 -4.19 25.72 33.64
N GLU A 133 -3.09 25.13 34.11
CA GLU A 133 -2.39 25.58 35.32
C GLU A 133 -1.36 26.71 35.06
N GLU A 134 -1.02 27.02 33.80
CA GLU A 134 -0.08 28.10 33.46
C GLU A 134 -0.82 29.22 32.67
N GLU A 135 -1.12 30.32 33.37
CA GLU A 135 -1.86 31.51 32.91
C GLU A 135 -1.03 32.44 31.99
N ASP A 136 -0.50 31.95 30.87
CA ASP A 136 0.07 32.82 29.85
C ASP A 136 -0.78 32.74 28.56
N GLU A 137 -1.72 33.70 28.42
CA GLU A 137 -2.51 33.94 27.21
C GLU A 137 -1.60 34.49 26.08
N ASP A 138 -0.79 33.61 25.49
CA ASP A 138 0.04 33.95 24.33
C ASP A 138 -0.69 33.69 23.01
N ASP A 139 -0.40 34.51 22.00
CA ASP A 139 -1.03 34.59 20.66
C ASP A 139 -1.21 33.24 19.93
N ASP A 140 -0.46 32.20 20.31
CA ASP A 140 -0.49 30.86 19.72
C ASP A 140 -1.85 30.15 19.90
N ASP A 141 -2.59 30.39 20.99
CA ASP A 141 -3.91 29.77 21.16
C ASP A 141 -4.96 30.33 20.17
N SER A 142 -4.78 31.58 19.73
CA SER A 142 -5.69 32.21 18.75
C SER A 142 -5.61 31.56 17.37
N ARG A 143 -4.40 31.18 16.93
CA ARG A 143 -4.17 30.52 15.65
C ARG A 143 -4.66 29.07 15.67
N LEU A 144 -4.33 28.33 16.73
CA LEU A 144 -4.82 26.97 16.92
C LEU A 144 -6.35 26.93 16.94
N GLN A 145 -6.99 27.86 17.66
CA GLN A 145 -8.45 27.95 17.71
C GLN A 145 -9.07 28.24 16.34
N PHE A 146 -8.48 29.15 15.55
CA PHE A 146 -8.90 29.40 14.17
C PHE A 146 -8.79 28.15 13.28
N LEU A 147 -7.69 27.38 13.40
CA LEU A 147 -7.50 26.13 12.66
C LEU A 147 -8.57 25.09 13.02
N VAL A 148 -8.86 24.94 14.32
CA VAL A 148 -9.89 24.05 14.84
C VAL A 148 -11.28 24.44 14.34
N ASP A 149 -11.62 25.72 14.36
CA ASP A 149 -12.92 26.20 13.89
C ASP A 149 -13.06 26.00 12.37
N THR A 150 -11.99 26.26 11.61
CA THR A 150 -11.95 25.96 10.18
C THR A 150 -12.14 24.46 9.92
N LEU A 151 -11.54 23.59 10.74
CA LEU A 151 -11.70 22.14 10.63
C LEU A 151 -13.14 21.70 10.93
N ARG A 152 -13.80 22.31 11.93
CA ARG A 152 -15.21 22.07 12.25
C ARG A 152 -16.12 22.48 11.09
N ASP A 153 -15.85 23.60 10.43
CA ASP A 153 -16.57 24.02 9.24
C ASP A 153 -16.36 23.03 8.07
N LEU A 154 -15.13 22.57 7.87
CA LEU A 154 -14.83 21.57 6.84
C LEU A 154 -15.49 20.21 7.11
N LYS A 155 -15.71 19.83 8.38
CA LYS A 155 -16.45 18.62 8.77
C LYS A 155 -17.90 18.67 8.29
N LEU A 156 -18.53 19.86 8.27
CA LEU A 156 -19.93 20.05 7.87
C LEU A 156 -20.16 20.11 6.35
N ASN A 157 -19.10 20.10 5.54
CA ASN A 157 -19.23 20.20 4.09
C ASN A 157 -19.97 19.01 3.48
N LYS A 158 -21.12 19.30 2.86
CA LYS A 158 -21.93 18.31 2.14
C LYS A 158 -21.20 17.79 0.90
N ILE A 159 -21.27 16.48 0.69
CA ILE A 159 -20.77 15.83 -0.53
C ILE A 159 -21.60 16.33 -1.72
N ASN A 160 -20.96 16.97 -2.68
CA ASN A 160 -21.58 17.36 -3.94
C ASN A 160 -20.94 16.57 -5.09
N LYS A 161 -21.76 15.92 -5.92
CA LYS A 161 -21.32 15.08 -7.05
C LYS A 161 -20.46 15.85 -8.06
N ASN A 162 -20.70 17.15 -8.22
CA ASN A 162 -19.90 18.02 -9.07
C ASN A 162 -18.48 18.25 -8.50
N LEU A 163 -18.36 18.31 -7.17
CA LEU A 163 -17.06 18.45 -6.49
C LEU A 163 -16.27 17.13 -6.55
N ILE A 164 -16.92 15.97 -6.43
CA ILE A 164 -16.27 14.66 -6.60
C ILE A 164 -15.63 14.55 -7.99
N THR A 165 -16.37 14.93 -9.04
CA THR A 165 -15.87 14.81 -10.42
C THR A 165 -14.66 15.73 -10.66
N LYS A 166 -14.68 16.94 -10.10
CA LYS A 166 -13.57 17.90 -10.18
C LYS A 166 -12.34 17.42 -9.41
N THR A 167 -12.52 16.94 -8.18
CA THR A 167 -11.44 16.49 -7.29
C THR A 167 -10.77 15.20 -7.79
N ASN A 168 -11.51 14.30 -8.45
CA ASN A 168 -10.95 13.05 -9.01
C ASN A 168 -10.03 13.30 -10.23
N HIS A 169 -10.05 14.49 -10.83
CA HIS A 169 -9.22 14.84 -12.00
C HIS A 169 -9.29 13.82 -13.16
N SER A 170 -10.46 13.20 -13.35
CA SER A 170 -10.66 12.09 -14.29
C SER A 170 -10.32 12.42 -15.74
N GLN A 171 -10.59 13.66 -16.18
CA GLN A 171 -10.25 14.14 -17.52
C GLN A 171 -8.74 14.18 -17.74
N MET A 172 -7.98 14.72 -16.78
CA MET A 172 -6.53 14.81 -16.87
C MET A 172 -5.88 13.43 -16.88
N LYS A 173 -6.35 12.50 -16.04
CA LYS A 173 -5.89 11.10 -16.03
C LYS A 173 -6.12 10.41 -17.36
N LYS A 174 -7.31 10.60 -17.96
CA LYS A 174 -7.64 10.08 -19.29
C LYS A 174 -6.75 10.68 -20.37
N SER A 175 -6.51 11.99 -20.34
CA SER A 175 -5.62 12.66 -21.30
C SER A 175 -4.19 12.14 -21.21
N ILE A 176 -3.61 12.05 -20.00
CA ILE A 176 -2.27 11.50 -19.79
C ILE A 176 -2.16 10.07 -20.30
N SER A 177 -3.12 9.21 -19.95
CA SER A 177 -3.13 7.80 -20.37
C SER A 177 -3.20 7.65 -21.90
N LYS A 178 -4.03 8.48 -22.55
CA LYS A 178 -4.14 8.53 -24.01
C LYS A 178 -2.85 9.03 -24.67
N SER A 179 -2.26 10.11 -24.16
CA SER A 179 -1.02 10.68 -24.69
C SER A 179 0.16 9.71 -24.62
N LEU A 180 0.22 8.91 -23.55
CA LEU A 180 1.26 7.89 -23.37
C LEU A 180 0.99 6.58 -24.12
N LYS A 181 -0.16 6.46 -24.83
CA LYS A 181 -0.63 5.23 -25.48
C LYS A 181 -0.63 4.02 -24.53
N ILE A 182 -0.90 4.27 -23.24
CA ILE A 182 -0.96 3.22 -22.22
C ILE A 182 -2.36 2.63 -22.28
N ASP A 183 -2.51 1.59 -23.09
CA ASP A 183 -3.73 0.79 -23.10
C ASP A 183 -3.80 -0.05 -21.83
N SER A 184 -4.96 -0.04 -21.17
CA SER A 184 -5.23 -0.93 -20.02
C SER A 184 -5.12 -2.42 -20.37
N LYS A 185 -5.04 -2.77 -21.65
CA LYS A 185 -4.82 -4.12 -22.16
C LYS A 185 -3.34 -4.51 -22.27
N THR A 186 -2.44 -3.55 -22.49
CA THR A 186 -1.00 -3.82 -22.67
C THR A 186 -0.25 -3.82 -21.35
N LEU A 187 -0.67 -2.96 -20.42
CA LEU A 187 -0.21 -2.98 -19.04
C LEU A 187 -1.08 -4.00 -18.29
N GLY A 188 -0.55 -5.19 -18.01
CA GLY A 188 -1.32 -6.30 -17.40
C GLY A 188 -2.11 -5.85 -16.15
N SER A 189 -3.20 -6.56 -15.83
CA SER A 189 -4.23 -6.21 -14.81
C SER A 189 -3.70 -5.57 -13.51
N ASN A 190 -2.52 -5.98 -13.03
CA ASN A 190 -1.95 -5.53 -11.76
C ASN A 190 -1.27 -4.14 -11.82
N SER A 191 -0.97 -3.64 -13.02
CA SER A 191 -0.30 -2.34 -13.23
C SER A 191 -1.24 -1.14 -13.15
N SER A 192 -2.55 -1.41 -13.13
CA SER A 192 -3.59 -0.39 -13.15
C SER A 192 -4.32 -0.20 -11.85
N GLN A 193 -3.97 -0.99 -10.84
CA GLN A 193 -4.57 -0.87 -9.53
C GLN A 193 -3.78 0.14 -8.70
N SER A 194 -4.50 0.97 -7.95
CA SER A 194 -3.91 1.90 -7.00
C SER A 194 -3.04 1.14 -5.99
N ILE A 195 -1.97 1.80 -5.55
CA ILE A 195 -1.00 1.36 -4.57
C ILE A 195 -1.72 1.14 -3.23
N GLN A 196 -1.80 -0.12 -2.80
CA GLN A 196 -2.45 -0.54 -1.55
C GLN A 196 -1.41 -0.73 -0.46
N VAL A 197 -1.18 0.29 0.36
CA VAL A 197 -0.14 0.28 1.39
C VAL A 197 -0.68 0.81 2.71
N SER A 198 -0.25 0.18 3.82
CA SER A 198 -0.47 0.68 5.17
C SER A 198 0.67 1.60 5.61
N LEU A 199 0.42 2.55 6.52
CA LEU A 199 1.50 3.34 7.12
C LEU A 199 2.54 2.44 7.81
N ASP A 200 2.06 1.41 8.51
CA ASP A 200 2.88 0.38 9.16
C ASP A 200 3.81 -0.35 8.19
N ASP A 201 3.36 -0.61 6.95
CA ASP A 201 4.21 -1.25 5.94
C ASP A 201 5.34 -0.33 5.47
N ILE A 202 5.15 0.99 5.52
CA ILE A 202 6.18 1.98 5.14
C ILE A 202 7.18 2.16 6.26
N LEU A 203 6.70 2.28 7.51
CA LEU A 203 7.54 2.43 8.69
C LEU A 203 8.44 1.21 8.91
N ASN A 204 7.90 0.01 8.68
CA ASN A 204 8.60 -1.24 8.88
C ASN A 204 9.23 -1.79 7.60
N ILE A 205 9.68 -0.95 6.67
CA ILE A 205 10.31 -1.42 5.42
C ILE A 205 11.64 -2.14 5.66
N ASP A 206 12.39 -1.73 6.68
CA ASP A 206 13.69 -2.35 6.98
C ASP A 206 13.51 -3.76 7.55
N THR A 207 12.41 -4.01 8.27
CA THR A 207 12.09 -5.28 8.91
C THR A 207 11.20 -6.18 8.03
N LYS A 208 10.10 -5.64 7.50
CA LYS A 208 9.16 -6.36 6.63
C LYS A 208 9.56 -6.32 5.16
N GLY A 209 10.67 -5.68 4.80
CA GLY A 209 11.09 -5.54 3.42
C GLY A 209 10.14 -4.72 2.55
N LYS A 210 10.48 -4.61 1.26
CA LYS A 210 9.71 -3.79 0.30
C LYS A 210 8.40 -4.49 -0.09
N TRP A 211 7.27 -3.95 0.37
CA TRP A 211 5.94 -4.52 0.18
C TRP A 211 5.48 -4.67 -1.29
N TRP A 212 6.10 -3.94 -2.22
CA TRP A 212 5.81 -4.04 -3.67
C TRP A 212 6.71 -5.04 -4.41
N LEU A 213 7.76 -5.58 -3.78
CA LEU A 213 8.60 -6.61 -4.36
C LEU A 213 8.06 -8.00 -3.97
N ILE A 214 7.72 -8.81 -4.96
CA ILE A 214 7.28 -10.20 -4.74
C ILE A 214 8.43 -10.97 -4.07
N GLY A 215 8.25 -11.41 -2.83
CA GLY A 215 9.27 -12.08 -2.00
C GLY A 215 10.11 -11.17 -1.11
N GLY A 216 9.90 -9.85 -1.14
CA GLY A 216 10.60 -8.90 -0.28
C GLY A 216 10.25 -9.02 1.20
N SER A 217 9.03 -9.45 1.50
CA SER A 217 8.51 -9.55 2.88
C SER A 217 8.88 -10.78 3.66
N TYR A 218 9.73 -11.63 3.08
CA TYR A 218 10.16 -12.87 3.72
C TYR A 218 11.53 -12.76 4.41
N ARG A 219 12.25 -11.63 4.28
CA ARG A 219 13.65 -11.56 4.74
C ARG A 219 13.82 -11.82 6.24
N GLU A 220 12.94 -11.31 7.12
CA GLU A 220 13.12 -11.53 8.57
C GLU A 220 12.48 -12.82 9.10
N ASN A 221 11.41 -13.34 8.49
CA ASN A 221 10.79 -14.59 8.98
C ASN A 221 11.69 -15.82 8.79
N VAL A 222 12.71 -15.73 7.93
CA VAL A 222 13.77 -16.75 7.83
C VAL A 222 14.92 -16.45 8.79
N ILE A 223 15.25 -15.17 9.03
CA ILE A 223 16.35 -14.78 9.93
C ILE A 223 15.98 -15.02 11.40
N ASN A 224 14.73 -14.72 11.80
CA ASN A 224 14.27 -14.94 13.18
C ASN A 224 14.00 -16.40 13.52
N ASN A 225 13.81 -17.28 12.52
CA ASN A 225 13.69 -18.72 12.73
C ASN A 225 15.04 -19.46 12.66
N ASN A 226 16.10 -18.80 12.17
CA ASN A 226 17.44 -19.37 12.03
C ASN A 226 18.49 -18.62 12.88
N GLN A 227 18.14 -18.15 14.09
CA GLN A 227 19.13 -17.66 15.05
C GLN A 227 19.81 -18.80 15.85
N ASN A 228 20.00 -19.97 15.23
CA ASN A 228 21.01 -20.93 15.65
C ASN A 228 21.72 -21.42 14.39
N GLU A 229 23.04 -21.26 14.39
CA GLU A 229 24.05 -21.79 13.45
C GLU A 229 24.53 -20.85 12.32
N ASP A 230 25.63 -20.17 12.68
CA ASP A 230 26.90 -19.98 11.96
C ASP A 230 27.00 -19.17 10.64
N GLU A 231 28.05 -18.34 10.67
CA GLU A 231 28.53 -17.45 9.62
C GLU A 231 29.17 -18.19 8.42
N ASN A 232 29.14 -17.47 7.28
CA ASN A 232 29.89 -17.66 6.03
C ASN A 232 29.22 -18.52 4.95
N ASN A 233 28.70 -17.88 3.89
CA ASN A 233 29.31 -17.92 2.55
C ASN A 233 28.50 -17.13 1.51
N GLU A 234 29.26 -16.55 0.59
CA GLU A 234 28.86 -15.77 -0.58
C GLU A 234 28.07 -16.61 -1.61
N ASP A 235 27.22 -15.92 -2.37
CA ASP A 235 26.73 -16.21 -3.72
C ASP A 235 26.73 -17.67 -4.18
N PHE A 236 25.56 -18.32 -4.32
CA PHE A 236 25.27 -19.16 -5.49
C PHE A 236 23.76 -19.30 -5.70
N PHE A 237 23.31 -18.98 -6.92
CA PHE A 237 22.04 -19.43 -7.46
C PHE A 237 22.10 -20.95 -7.59
N ASP A 238 21.22 -21.68 -6.93
CA ASP A 238 20.67 -22.89 -7.54
C ASP A 238 19.28 -23.22 -7.03
N ASN A 239 18.42 -23.61 -7.99
CA ASN A 239 17.09 -24.12 -7.73
C ASN A 239 17.23 -25.59 -7.37
N ASP A 240 17.02 -25.96 -6.11
CA ASP A 240 16.56 -27.30 -5.76
C ASP A 240 15.73 -27.19 -4.48
N ILE A 241 14.41 -27.34 -4.62
CA ILE A 241 13.54 -27.65 -3.48
C ILE A 241 13.24 -29.14 -3.62
N GLU A 242 13.87 -29.89 -2.73
CA GLU A 242 13.62 -31.30 -2.46
C GLU A 242 12.11 -31.54 -2.28
N PHE A 243 11.59 -32.51 -3.01
CA PHE A 243 10.27 -33.07 -2.74
C PHE A 243 10.38 -33.88 -1.44
N SER A 244 9.85 -33.34 -0.36
CA SER A 244 9.59 -34.12 0.85
C SER A 244 8.58 -35.22 0.53
N ASP A 245 8.96 -36.45 0.85
CA ASP A 245 8.16 -37.66 0.75
C ASP A 245 6.76 -37.47 1.32
N ILE A 246 5.74 -37.63 0.47
CA ILE A 246 4.37 -37.86 0.89
C ILE A 246 4.11 -39.33 0.61
N GLU A 247 4.16 -40.15 1.66
CA GLU A 247 3.68 -41.53 1.64
C GLU A 247 2.21 -41.52 1.21
N LEU A 248 1.95 -42.04 0.01
CA LEU A 248 0.61 -42.37 -0.44
C LEU A 248 0.26 -43.74 0.17
N GLN A 249 -0.70 -43.75 1.08
CA GLN A 249 -1.27 -44.98 1.63
C GLN A 249 -1.80 -45.87 0.51
N ASP A 250 -1.19 -47.05 0.40
CA ASP A 250 -1.70 -48.23 -0.30
C ASP A 250 -3.08 -48.60 0.25
N ASP A 251 -4.08 -48.64 -0.63
CA ASP A 251 -5.18 -49.60 -0.61
C ASP A 251 -6.16 -49.28 -1.77
N PHE A 252 -5.71 -49.37 -3.03
CA PHE A 252 -6.61 -49.59 -4.19
C PHE A 252 -5.86 -49.85 -5.53
N ILE A 253 -4.84 -50.72 -5.57
CA ILE A 253 -4.07 -50.94 -6.81
C ILE A 253 -3.92 -52.43 -7.08
N ASP A 254 -4.76 -52.95 -7.97
CA ASP A 254 -4.40 -54.13 -8.79
C ASP A 254 -5.07 -54.12 -10.19
N GLU A 255 -5.86 -53.11 -10.55
CA GLU A 255 -6.59 -53.08 -11.83
C GLU A 255 -6.55 -51.75 -12.59
N LEU A 256 -5.60 -50.85 -12.27
CA LEU A 256 -5.39 -49.61 -13.03
C LEU A 256 -4.07 -49.65 -13.82
N PRO A 257 -4.06 -49.26 -15.11
CA PRO A 257 -2.83 -49.20 -15.90
C PRO A 257 -1.86 -48.19 -15.30
N ASP A 258 -0.56 -48.52 -15.28
CA ASP A 258 0.49 -47.66 -14.73
C ASP A 258 0.66 -46.40 -15.61
N TYR A 259 -0.09 -45.35 -15.27
CA TYR A 259 -0.18 -44.10 -16.02
C TYR A 259 1.17 -43.40 -16.20
N ASN A 260 2.14 -43.67 -15.31
CA ASN A 260 3.51 -43.15 -15.43
C ASN A 260 4.25 -43.74 -16.63
N LYS A 261 4.08 -45.04 -16.90
CA LYS A 261 4.67 -45.70 -18.07
C LYS A 261 4.04 -45.18 -19.37
N LEU A 262 2.73 -44.91 -19.34
CA LEU A 262 1.99 -44.33 -20.47
C LEU A 262 2.46 -42.90 -20.80
N ALA A 263 2.77 -42.10 -19.78
CA ALA A 263 3.31 -40.75 -19.94
C ALA A 263 4.69 -40.75 -20.63
N ILE A 264 5.54 -41.73 -20.28
CA ILE A 264 6.87 -41.91 -20.87
C ILE A 264 6.75 -42.35 -22.33
N GLN A 265 5.83 -43.26 -22.66
CA GLN A 265 5.56 -43.68 -24.04
C GLN A 265 5.08 -42.51 -24.92
N ASN A 266 4.33 -41.56 -24.36
CA ASN A 266 3.88 -40.35 -25.04
C ASN A 266 4.94 -39.23 -25.10
N LYS A 267 6.23 -39.54 -24.89
CA LYS A 267 7.39 -38.63 -24.99
C LYS A 267 7.31 -37.39 -24.10
N MET A 268 6.71 -37.50 -22.92
CA MET A 268 6.72 -36.41 -21.94
C MET A 268 8.04 -36.41 -21.16
N SER A 269 8.90 -35.43 -21.43
CA SER A 269 10.23 -35.36 -20.84
C SER A 269 10.25 -34.74 -19.43
N SER A 270 9.39 -33.76 -19.16
CA SER A 270 9.33 -33.07 -17.85
C SER A 270 8.45 -33.80 -16.84
N SER A 271 8.90 -33.87 -15.59
CA SER A 271 8.12 -34.39 -14.45
C SER A 271 6.78 -33.67 -14.29
N LEU A 272 6.74 -32.37 -14.60
CA LEU A 272 5.51 -31.58 -14.59
C LEU A 272 4.53 -32.02 -15.69
N SER A 273 5.03 -32.22 -16.90
CA SER A 273 4.20 -32.68 -18.03
C SER A 273 3.65 -34.08 -17.79
N LYS A 274 4.45 -34.97 -17.18
CA LYS A 274 4.00 -36.31 -16.75
C LYS A 274 2.91 -36.20 -15.70
N ALA A 275 3.08 -35.37 -14.66
CA ALA A 275 2.08 -35.18 -13.61
C ALA A 275 0.76 -34.63 -14.14
N ILE A 276 0.80 -33.65 -15.06
CA ILE A 276 -0.39 -33.11 -15.73
C ILE A 276 -1.09 -34.20 -16.55
N PHE A 277 -0.34 -34.98 -17.32
CA PHE A 277 -0.90 -36.05 -18.13
C PHE A 277 -1.52 -37.16 -17.31
N VAL A 278 -0.86 -37.59 -16.23
CA VAL A 278 -1.41 -38.57 -15.28
C VAL A 278 -2.68 -38.00 -14.64
N GLY A 279 -2.69 -36.73 -14.23
CA GLY A 279 -3.87 -36.07 -13.67
C GLY A 279 -5.07 -36.08 -14.62
N ILE A 280 -4.84 -35.81 -15.91
CA ILE A 280 -5.88 -35.82 -16.94
C ILE A 280 -6.33 -37.25 -17.26
N THR A 281 -5.40 -38.17 -17.51
CA THR A 281 -5.70 -39.54 -17.97
C THR A 281 -6.23 -40.46 -16.89
N SER A 282 -5.94 -40.17 -15.62
CA SER A 282 -6.47 -40.89 -14.46
C SER A 282 -7.83 -40.35 -13.98
N SER A 283 -8.23 -39.15 -14.42
CA SER A 283 -9.50 -38.55 -13.99
C SER A 283 -10.71 -39.21 -14.66
N GLN A 284 -11.77 -39.46 -13.87
CA GLN A 284 -13.03 -40.02 -14.39
C GLN A 284 -14.04 -38.93 -14.75
N ASP A 285 -13.95 -37.75 -14.13
CA ASP A 285 -14.85 -36.62 -14.31
C ASP A 285 -14.03 -35.31 -14.47
N PRO A 286 -14.44 -34.37 -15.34
CA PRO A 286 -13.83 -33.05 -15.43
C PRO A 286 -13.62 -32.32 -14.10
N LEU A 287 -14.50 -32.48 -13.11
CA LEU A 287 -14.31 -31.83 -11.80
C LEU A 287 -13.13 -32.45 -11.01
N ASP A 288 -13.00 -33.77 -11.04
CA ASP A 288 -11.89 -34.51 -10.43
C ASP A 288 -10.55 -34.18 -11.12
N CYS A 289 -10.57 -33.98 -12.44
CA CYS A 289 -9.42 -33.49 -13.20
C CYS A 289 -8.94 -32.11 -12.69
N ILE A 290 -9.86 -31.17 -12.51
CA ILE A 290 -9.55 -29.82 -12.00
C ILE A 290 -8.95 -29.91 -10.59
N MET A 291 -9.53 -30.70 -9.70
CA MET A 291 -9.01 -30.86 -8.34
C MET A 291 -7.60 -31.45 -8.31
N ARG A 292 -7.30 -32.42 -9.19
CA ARG A 292 -5.97 -33.04 -9.28
C ARG A 292 -4.94 -32.09 -9.89
N LEU A 293 -5.33 -31.25 -10.85
CA LEU A 293 -4.46 -30.23 -11.42
C LEU A 293 -4.20 -29.07 -10.45
N ASP A 294 -5.16 -28.73 -9.60
CA ASP A 294 -5.01 -27.69 -8.58
C ASP A 294 -4.00 -28.12 -7.50
N LYS A 295 -4.02 -29.40 -7.12
CA LYS A 295 -3.01 -30.00 -6.22
C LYS A 295 -1.58 -29.91 -6.74
N LEU A 296 -1.36 -29.72 -8.05
CA LEU A 296 -0.03 -29.59 -8.65
C LEU A 296 0.56 -28.17 -8.55
N ASN A 297 -0.16 -27.20 -7.97
CA ASN A 297 0.32 -25.83 -7.66
C ASN A 297 1.12 -25.18 -8.82
N LEU A 298 0.57 -25.25 -10.04
CA LEU A 298 1.24 -24.82 -11.26
C LEU A 298 1.55 -23.30 -11.22
N LYS A 299 2.82 -22.93 -11.46
CA LYS A 299 3.22 -21.51 -11.55
C LYS A 299 2.56 -20.85 -12.78
N LYS A 300 1.98 -19.66 -12.59
CA LYS A 300 1.23 -18.85 -13.59
C LYS A 300 1.90 -18.64 -14.96
N ARG A 301 3.22 -18.87 -15.09
CA ARG A 301 3.95 -18.77 -16.37
C ARG A 301 3.65 -19.94 -17.33
N ILE A 302 3.25 -21.10 -16.81
CA ILE A 302 3.06 -22.33 -17.60
C ILE A 302 1.63 -22.43 -18.15
N THR A 303 0.65 -21.87 -17.42
CA THR A 303 -0.79 -21.84 -17.79
C THR A 303 -1.09 -21.04 -19.05
N LYS A 304 -0.13 -20.29 -19.60
CA LYS A 304 -0.33 -19.38 -20.74
C LYS A 304 0.04 -19.98 -22.10
N ASN A 305 0.66 -21.16 -22.11
CA ASN A 305 1.14 -21.85 -23.32
C ASN A 305 0.36 -23.14 -23.64
N PHE A 306 -0.81 -23.33 -23.03
CA PHE A 306 -1.79 -24.37 -23.38
C PHE A 306 -3.06 -23.72 -23.90
#